data_AF-A0A1M6U251-F1
#
_entry.id   AF-A0A1M6U251-F1
#
_cell.length_a   1.000
_cell.length_b   1.000
_cell.length_c   1.000
_cell.angle_alpha   90.00
_cell.angle_beta   90.00
_cell.angle_gamma   90.00
#
_symmetry.space_group_name_H-M   'P 1'
#
loop_
_entity.id
_entity.type
_entity.pdbx_description
1 polymer ?
#
loop_
_entity_poly.entity_id
_entity_poly.type
_entity_poly.pdbx_seq_one_letter_code
_entity_poly.pdbx_strand_id
1 'polypeptide(L)'
;MPSRIHKVGITVTIHDAIARAQNFGQVSNAYVRVVDVETDKEIMRYDLGEEFSIETALIVCELYRHNGEWKFSAVGSGFEGGLRSLCINYGLDVN
;
A
#
# COMPACT_ATOMS: atom_id res chain seq x y z
N MET A 1 -5.55 -17.25 8.28
CA MET A 1 -6.33 -16.02 8.60
C MET A 1 -7.76 -16.39 9.03
N PRO A 2 -8.38 -15.67 9.98
CA PRO A 2 -9.79 -15.86 10.34
C PRO A 2 -10.74 -15.70 9.15
N SER A 3 -11.84 -16.46 9.10
CA SER A 3 -12.79 -16.46 7.97
C SER A 3 -13.45 -15.11 7.69
N ARG A 4 -13.59 -14.26 8.73
CA ARG A 4 -14.16 -12.91 8.65
C ARG A 4 -13.30 -11.88 7.89
N ILE A 5 -12.03 -12.18 7.64
CA ILE A 5 -11.14 -11.27 6.89
C ILE A 5 -11.20 -11.63 5.41
N HIS A 6 -11.72 -10.72 4.59
CA HIS A 6 -11.87 -10.91 3.15
C HIS A 6 -10.84 -10.12 2.32
N LYS A 7 -10.19 -9.13 2.93
CA LYS A 7 -9.22 -8.25 2.29
C LYS A 7 -8.17 -7.78 3.30
N VAL A 8 -6.93 -7.64 2.83
CA VAL A 8 -5.81 -7.02 3.53
C VAL A 8 -5.17 -6.02 2.58
N GLY A 9 -5.26 -4.74 2.91
CA GLY A 9 -4.55 -3.68 2.19
C GLY A 9 -3.12 -3.55 2.69
N ILE A 10 -2.17 -3.46 1.76
CA ILE A 10 -0.78 -3.15 2.06
C ILE A 10 -0.55 -1.70 1.63
N THR A 11 -0.29 -0.86 2.63
CA THR A 11 -0.18 0.58 2.44
C THR A 11 1.16 1.10 2.94
N VAL A 12 1.66 2.15 2.30
CA VAL A 12 2.88 2.85 2.69
C VAL A 12 2.54 4.32 2.90
N THR A 13 3.10 4.93 3.94
CA THR A 13 2.93 6.35 4.24
C THR A 13 4.27 6.97 4.60
N ILE A 14 4.48 8.22 4.22
CA ILE A 14 5.63 9.00 4.70
C ILE A 14 5.26 9.60 6.05
N HIS A 15 6.04 9.27 7.08
CA HIS A 15 5.85 9.82 8.42
C HIS A 15 6.20 11.31 8.45
N ASP A 16 5.31 12.13 9.04
CA ASP A 16 5.41 13.60 9.09
C ASP A 16 5.62 14.27 7.73
N ALA A 17 5.06 13.69 6.66
CA ALA A 17 5.27 14.15 5.28
C ALA A 17 5.06 15.66 5.10
N ILE A 18 4.01 16.22 5.73
CA ILE A 18 3.70 17.67 5.67
C ILE A 18 4.79 18.49 6.36
N ALA A 19 5.15 18.14 7.60
CA ALA A 19 6.16 18.89 8.37
C ALA A 19 7.57 18.78 7.75
N ARG A 20 7.84 17.69 7.03
CA ARG A 20 9.11 17.44 6.34
C ARG A 20 9.11 17.90 4.88
N ALA A 21 7.98 18.39 4.37
CA ALA A 21 7.77 18.72 2.95
C ALA A 21 8.17 17.57 2.01
N GLN A 22 7.77 16.34 2.36
CA GLN A 22 8.09 15.11 1.65
C GLN A 22 6.89 14.51 0.90
N ASN A 23 7.16 13.93 -0.27
CA ASN A 23 6.21 13.14 -1.06
C ASN A 23 6.92 11.93 -1.68
N PHE A 24 6.14 10.99 -2.24
CA PHE A 24 6.71 9.77 -2.82
C PHE A 24 7.56 10.00 -4.06
N GLY A 25 7.35 11.08 -4.81
CA GLY A 25 8.21 11.50 -5.93
C GLY A 25 9.65 11.84 -5.50
N GLN A 26 9.89 12.09 -4.21
CA GLN A 26 11.24 12.30 -3.66
C GLN A 26 11.90 11.00 -3.15
N VAL A 27 11.18 9.88 -3.14
CA VAL A 27 11.69 8.60 -2.62
C VAL A 27 12.23 7.76 -3.76
N SER A 28 13.55 7.77 -3.94
CA SER A 28 14.20 6.95 -4.95
C SER A 28 14.15 5.45 -4.61
N ASN A 29 14.07 4.60 -5.63
CA ASN A 29 14.09 3.13 -5.50
C ASN A 29 13.01 2.59 -4.55
N ALA A 30 11.86 3.24 -4.49
CA ALA A 30 10.73 2.76 -3.72
C ALA A 30 10.07 1.61 -4.51
N TYR A 31 9.91 0.45 -3.87
CA TYR A 31 9.16 -0.67 -4.43
C TYR A 31 8.53 -1.51 -3.32
N VAL A 32 7.53 -2.31 -3.69
CA VAL A 32 7.00 -3.38 -2.85
C VAL A 32 7.13 -4.69 -3.60
N ARG A 33 7.50 -5.74 -2.89
CA ARG A 33 7.58 -7.09 -3.44
C ARG A 33 6.83 -8.08 -2.58
N VAL A 34 6.24 -9.07 -3.23
CA VAL A 34 5.69 -10.27 -2.62
C VAL A 34 6.71 -11.38 -2.81
N VAL A 35 7.07 -12.02 -1.71
CA VAL A 35 8.04 -13.11 -1.71
C VAL A 35 7.40 -14.37 -1.16
N ASP A 36 7.82 -15.48 -1.73
CA ASP A 36 7.64 -16.78 -1.11
C ASP A 36 8.61 -16.89 0.08
N VAL A 37 8.10 -17.11 1.29
CA VAL A 37 8.92 -17.08 2.51
C VAL A 37 9.83 -18.30 2.63
N GLU A 38 9.47 -19.43 2.02
CA GLU A 38 10.26 -20.67 2.10
C GLU A 38 11.45 -20.65 1.13
N THR A 39 11.26 -20.04 -0.04
CA THR A 39 12.25 -20.02 -1.13
C THR A 39 12.94 -18.67 -1.33
N ASP A 40 12.49 -17.61 -0.63
CA ASP A 40 12.86 -16.19 -0.83
C ASP A 40 12.67 -15.71 -2.28
N LYS A 41 11.88 -16.45 -3.07
CA LYS A 41 11.64 -16.13 -4.47
C LYS A 41 10.64 -14.98 -4.58
N GLU A 42 11.00 -13.95 -5.33
CA GLU A 42 10.08 -12.88 -5.69
C GLU A 42 8.97 -13.42 -6.60
N ILE A 43 7.73 -13.34 -6.11
CA ILE A 43 6.51 -13.70 -6.84
C ILE A 43 6.05 -12.51 -7.68
N MET A 44 6.20 -11.31 -7.13
CA MET A 44 5.87 -10.05 -7.80
C MET A 44 6.68 -8.91 -7.18
N ARG A 45 7.00 -7.92 -7.99
CA ARG A 45 7.40 -6.57 -7.56
C ARG A 45 6.55 -5.49 -8.22
N TYR A 46 6.29 -4.43 -7.48
CA TYR A 46 5.65 -3.21 -7.92
C TYR A 46 6.56 -2.03 -7.58
N ASP A 47 7.08 -1.35 -8.61
CA ASP A 47 7.90 -0.17 -8.43
C ASP A 47 7.01 1.06 -8.23
N LEU A 48 7.33 1.82 -7.19
CA LEU A 48 6.63 3.03 -6.80
C LEU A 48 7.21 4.15 -7.67
N GLY A 49 6.53 4.47 -8.77
CA GLY A 49 7.01 5.40 -9.78
C GLY A 49 7.01 6.88 -9.34
N GLU A 50 7.67 7.72 -10.14
CA GLU A 50 7.80 9.18 -9.90
C GLU A 50 6.47 9.95 -10.03
N GLU A 51 5.39 9.29 -10.44
CA GLU A 51 4.07 9.89 -10.66
C GLU A 51 3.45 10.44 -9.36
N PHE A 52 3.97 10.05 -8.20
CA PHE A 52 3.46 10.45 -6.89
C PHE A 52 4.05 11.77 -6.37
N SER A 53 3.83 12.84 -7.13
CA SER A 53 4.43 14.16 -6.89
C SER A 53 3.84 14.94 -5.70
N ILE A 54 2.67 14.54 -5.20
CA ILE A 54 1.99 15.19 -4.07
C ILE A 54 1.53 14.19 -2.99
N GLU A 55 1.50 12.91 -3.33
CA GLU A 55 0.95 11.86 -2.51
C GLU A 55 1.90 11.52 -1.36
N THR A 56 1.31 11.37 -0.19
CA THR A 56 2.00 11.11 1.09
C THR A 56 1.59 9.77 1.70
N ALA A 57 0.60 9.12 1.07
CA ALA A 57 0.12 7.79 1.36
C ALA A 57 -0.16 7.03 0.06
N LEU A 58 0.01 5.70 0.09
CA LEU A 58 -0.20 4.84 -1.06
C LEU A 58 -0.78 3.49 -0.64
N ILE A 59 -1.76 3.01 -1.38
CA ILE A 59 -2.17 1.59 -1.39
C ILE A 59 -1.39 0.90 -2.49
N VAL A 60 -0.46 0.04 -2.10
CA VAL A 60 0.43 -0.64 -3.04
C VAL A 60 -0.29 -1.83 -3.66
N CYS A 61 -0.84 -2.68 -2.80
CA CYS A 61 -1.53 -3.88 -3.21
C CYS A 61 -2.55 -4.33 -2.19
N GLU A 62 -3.41 -5.23 -2.63
CA GLU A 62 -4.40 -5.87 -1.79
C GLU A 62 -4.33 -7.38 -1.96
N LEU A 63 -4.32 -8.08 -0.83
CA LEU A 63 -4.65 -9.49 -0.79
C LEU A 63 -6.15 -9.59 -0.53
N TYR A 64 -6.88 -10.32 -1.37
CA TYR A 64 -8.32 -10.47 -1.24
C TYR A 64 -8.73 -11.92 -1.46
N ARG A 65 -9.85 -12.30 -0.85
CA ARG A 65 -10.37 -13.65 -0.95
C ARG A 65 -11.36 -13.75 -2.11
N HIS A 66 -11.11 -14.67 -3.03
CA HIS A 66 -11.94 -14.95 -4.19
C HIS A 66 -12.18 -16.46 -4.32
N ASN A 67 -13.43 -16.89 -4.26
CA ASN A 67 -13.81 -18.32 -4.27
C ASN A 67 -13.06 -19.19 -3.24
N GLY A 68 -12.81 -18.63 -2.05
CA GLY A 68 -12.13 -19.33 -0.96
C GLY A 68 -10.61 -19.21 -0.97
N GLU A 69 -10.01 -18.79 -2.08
CA GLU A 69 -8.56 -18.64 -2.27
C GLU A 69 -8.11 -17.18 -2.08
N TRP A 70 -6.86 -16.99 -1.66
CA TRP A 70 -6.26 -15.66 -1.59
C TRP A 70 -5.67 -15.30 -2.95
N LYS A 71 -6.05 -14.13 -3.45
CA LYS A 71 -5.53 -13.53 -4.66
C LYS A 71 -4.84 -12.22 -4.34
N PHE A 72 -3.90 -11.87 -5.20
CA PHE A 72 -3.19 -10.61 -5.14
C PHE A 72 -3.74 -9.65 -6.20
N SER A 73 -3.85 -8.37 -5.84
CA SER A 73 -4.15 -7.27 -6.76
C SER A 73 -3.15 -6.14 -6.55
N ALA A 74 -2.44 -5.75 -7.62
CA ALA A 74 -1.67 -4.51 -7.63
C ALA A 74 -2.64 -3.33 -7.77
N VAL A 75 -2.54 -2.34 -6.89
CA VAL A 75 -3.47 -1.21 -6.81
C VAL A 75 -2.80 0.10 -7.23
N GLY A 76 -1.67 0.46 -6.62
CA GLY A 76 -0.91 1.66 -6.99
C GLY A 76 -1.69 2.98 -6.82
N SER A 77 -2.60 3.07 -5.85
CA SER A 77 -3.43 4.26 -5.64
C SER A 77 -2.83 5.18 -4.59
N GLY A 78 -2.52 6.41 -4.98
CA GLY A 78 -1.92 7.42 -4.12
C GLY A 78 -2.95 8.37 -3.52
N PHE A 79 -2.62 8.88 -2.33
CA PHE A 79 -3.49 9.74 -1.54
C PHE A 79 -2.70 10.91 -0.95
N GLU A 80 -3.30 12.08 -0.99
CA GLU A 80 -2.91 13.23 -0.17
C GLU A 80 -3.54 13.10 1.24
N GLY A 81 -2.83 13.56 2.28
CA GLY A 81 -3.32 13.53 3.66
C GLY A 81 -2.89 12.32 4.51
N GLY A 82 -1.91 11.55 4.01
CA GLY A 82 -1.22 10.52 4.78
C GLY A 82 -2.12 9.38 5.27
N LEU A 83 -1.77 8.81 6.43
CA LEU A 83 -2.48 7.68 7.04
C LEU A 83 -3.97 7.95 7.27
N ARG A 84 -4.33 9.19 7.59
CA ARG A 84 -5.73 9.57 7.83
C ARG A 84 -6.60 9.34 6.60
N SER A 85 -6.13 9.76 5.43
CA SER A 85 -6.85 9.57 4.17
C SER A 85 -7.01 8.09 3.81
N LEU A 86 -5.99 7.26 4.08
CA LEU A 86 -6.09 5.81 3.90
C LEU A 86 -7.14 5.18 4.81
N CYS A 87 -7.14 5.55 6.09
CA CYS A 87 -8.13 5.04 7.04
C CYS A 87 -9.56 5.38 6.59
N ILE A 88 -9.80 6.63 6.16
CA ILE A 88 -11.10 7.05 5.61
C ILE A 88 -11.46 6.25 4.35
N ASN A 89 -10.50 5.99 3.46
CA ASN A 89 -10.71 5.17 2.27
C ASN A 89 -11.15 3.74 2.60
N TYR A 90 -10.68 3.17 3.71
CA TYR A 90 -11.12 1.86 4.22
C TYR A 90 -12.38 1.92 5.11
N GLY A 91 -13.00 3.09 5.25
CA GLY A 91 -14.20 3.27 6.08
C GLY A 91 -13.93 3.25 7.58
N LEU A 92 -12.68 3.47 8.01
CA LEU A 92 -12.31 3.59 9.41
C LEU A 92 -12.58 5.00 9.90
N ASP A 93 -13.14 5.10 11.11
CA ASP A 93 -13.25 6.37 11.81
C ASP A 93 -11.91 6.74 12.44
N VAL A 94 -11.50 7.99 12.28
CA VAL A 94 -10.21 8.52 12.74
C VAL A 94 -10.48 9.84 13.45
N ASN A 95 -10.68 9.74 14.77
CA ASN A 95 -10.86 10.87 15.69
C ASN A 95 -9.53 11.28 16.32
#